data_AF-A0AAW6XKU7-F1
#
_entry.id   AF-A0AAW6XKU7-F1
#
_cell.length_a   1.000
_cell.length_b   1.000
_cell.length_c   1.000
_cell.angle_alpha   90.00
_cell.angle_beta   90.00
_cell.angle_gamma   90.00
#
_symmetry.space_group_name_H-M   'P 1'
#
loop_
_entity.id
_entity.type
_entity.pdbx_description
1 polymer ?
#
loop_
_entity_poly.entity_id
_entity_poly.type
_entity_poly.pdbx_seq_one_letter_code
_entity_poly.pdbx_strand_id
1 'polypeptide(L)'
;QPAALAATPAPAAEMPGITIISASQTGNARRVAEALRDDLLAAKLNVKLVNAGDYKFKQIASEKLLIVVTSTQGEGEPPEE
;
A
#
# COMPACT_ATOMS: atom_id res chain seq x y z
N GLN A 1 18.40 3.57 -48.33
CA GLN A 1 18.40 2.79 -47.08
C GLN A 1 17.05 3.04 -46.42
N PRO A 2 16.18 2.02 -46.20
CA PRO A 2 14.92 2.26 -45.53
C PRO A 2 15.19 2.37 -44.02
N ALA A 3 14.72 3.47 -43.42
CA ALA A 3 14.83 3.73 -41.99
C ALA A 3 13.82 2.86 -41.25
N ALA A 4 14.32 1.98 -40.37
CA ALA A 4 13.48 1.24 -39.43
C ALA A 4 13.07 2.20 -38.29
N LEU A 5 11.78 2.53 -38.26
CA LEU A 5 11.15 3.21 -37.14
C LEU A 5 11.15 2.28 -35.94
N ALA A 6 12.01 2.54 -34.96
CA ALA A 6 11.98 1.87 -33.68
C ALA A 6 10.66 2.21 -32.97
N ALA A 7 9.83 1.20 -32.74
CA ALA A 7 8.62 1.32 -31.94
C ALA A 7 9.01 1.59 -30.48
N THR A 8 8.65 2.75 -29.96
CA THR A 8 8.68 3.05 -28.53
C THR A 8 7.74 2.10 -27.80
N PRO A 9 8.19 1.36 -26.77
CA PRO A 9 7.28 0.55 -25.98
C PRO A 9 6.27 1.48 -25.28
N ALA A 10 4.99 1.17 -25.45
CA ALA A 10 3.91 1.84 -24.73
C ALA A 10 4.14 1.68 -23.21
N PRO A 11 3.84 2.71 -22.39
CA PRO A 11 3.97 2.57 -20.94
C PRO A 11 3.08 1.41 -20.51
N ALA A 12 3.70 0.37 -19.95
CA ALA A 12 2.96 -0.69 -19.29
C ALA A 12 2.03 -0.01 -18.28
N ALA A 13 0.74 -0.28 -18.36
CA ALA A 13 -0.21 0.22 -17.37
C ALA A 13 0.22 -0.35 -16.02
N GLU A 14 1.02 0.40 -15.28
CA GLU A 14 1.46 0.06 -13.95
C GLU A 14 0.19 -0.10 -13.12
N MET A 15 -0.10 -1.34 -12.72
CA MET A 15 -1.19 -1.60 -11.80
C MET A 15 -1.00 -0.66 -10.61
N PRO A 16 -2.03 0.09 -10.22
CA PRO A 16 -1.92 1.04 -9.13
C PRO A 16 -1.28 0.35 -7.91
N GLY A 17 -0.17 0.91 -7.44
CA GLY A 17 0.43 0.45 -6.19
C GLY A 17 -0.58 0.59 -5.06
N ILE A 18 -0.76 -0.47 -4.30
CA ILE A 18 -1.63 -0.53 -3.13
C ILE A 18 -0.76 -0.25 -1.91
N THR A 19 -1.05 0.79 -1.15
CA THR A 19 -0.38 1.01 0.13
C THR A 19 -1.30 0.63 1.27
N ILE A 20 -0.79 -0.22 2.14
CA ILE A 20 -1.41 -0.60 3.40
C ILE A 20 -0.68 0.12 4.52
N ILE A 21 -1.42 0.86 5.34
CA ILE A 21 -0.92 1.46 6.57
C ILE A 21 -1.45 0.65 7.74
N SER A 22 -0.57 0.14 8.60
CA SER A 22 -0.96 -0.52 9.85
C SER A 22 -0.78 0.44 11.04
N ALA A 23 -1.81 0.62 11.86
CA ALA A 23 -1.74 1.31 13.16
C ALA A 23 -2.15 0.33 14.27
N SER A 24 -1.23 -0.10 15.14
CA SER A 24 -1.46 -1.33 15.91
C SER A 24 -0.69 -1.42 17.24
N GLN A 25 -1.23 -0.86 18.32
CA GLN A 25 -0.53 -0.81 19.63
C GLN A 25 -0.05 -2.18 20.17
N THR A 26 -0.82 -3.26 19.97
CA THR A 26 -0.46 -4.63 20.44
C THR A 26 -0.09 -5.59 19.30
N GLY A 27 0.07 -5.08 18.07
CA GLY A 27 0.43 -5.87 16.89
C GLY A 27 -0.70 -6.65 16.21
N ASN A 28 -1.96 -6.55 16.66
CA ASN A 28 -3.08 -7.23 16.01
C ASN A 28 -3.39 -6.68 14.59
N ALA A 29 -3.60 -5.38 14.46
CA ALA A 29 -3.82 -4.75 13.15
C ALA A 29 -2.63 -4.94 12.21
N ARG A 30 -1.40 -4.95 12.74
CA ARG A 30 -0.20 -5.26 11.94
C ARG A 30 -0.26 -6.66 11.33
N ARG A 31 -0.63 -7.69 12.11
CA ARG A 31 -0.78 -9.06 11.58
C ARG A 31 -1.84 -9.15 10.49
N VAL A 32 -2.97 -8.47 10.67
CA VAL A 32 -4.04 -8.43 9.64
C VAL A 32 -3.54 -7.73 8.38
N ALA A 33 -2.80 -6.63 8.52
CA ALA A 33 -2.21 -5.90 7.40
C ALA A 33 -1.14 -6.73 6.66
N GLU A 34 -0.33 -7.51 7.38
CA GLU A 34 0.64 -8.44 6.80
C GLU A 34 -0.02 -9.58 6.03
N ALA A 35 -1.10 -10.15 6.56
CA ALA A 35 -1.88 -11.18 5.87
C ALA A 35 -2.53 -10.62 4.59
N LEU A 36 -3.10 -9.41 4.65
CA LEU A 36 -3.65 -8.73 3.49
C LEU A 36 -2.58 -8.43 2.42
N ARG A 37 -1.38 -8.01 2.85
CA ARG A 37 -0.25 -7.82 1.93
C ARG A 37 0.09 -9.13 1.21
N ASP A 38 0.17 -10.24 1.94
CA ASP A 38 0.52 -11.55 1.36
C ASP A 38 -0.51 -11.99 0.30
N ASP A 39 -1.81 -11.84 0.58
CA ASP A 39 -2.89 -12.13 -0.36
C ASP A 39 -2.80 -11.27 -1.64
N LEU A 40 -2.52 -9.97 -1.48
CA LEU A 40 -2.35 -9.06 -2.61
C LEU A 40 -1.09 -9.38 -3.43
N LEU A 41 0.01 -9.78 -2.79
CA LEU A 41 1.21 -10.25 -3.49
C LEU A 41 0.93 -11.56 -4.24
N ALA A 42 0.17 -12.48 -3.65
CA ALA A 42 -0.26 -13.73 -4.29
C ALA A 42 -1.17 -13.46 -5.50
N ALA A 43 -1.99 -12.40 -5.44
CA ALA A 43 -2.78 -11.90 -6.56
C ALA A 43 -1.94 -11.15 -7.63
N LYS A 44 -0.61 -11.10 -7.48
CA LYS A 44 0.34 -10.36 -8.35
C LYS A 44 0.08 -8.85 -8.40
N LEU A 45 -0.48 -8.30 -7.32
CA LEU A 45 -0.68 -6.87 -7.16
C LEU A 45 0.55 -6.25 -6.49
N ASN A 46 0.87 -5.03 -6.88
CA ASN A 46 1.97 -4.29 -6.30
C ASN A 46 1.50 -3.68 -4.96
N VAL A 47 1.93 -4.24 -3.84
CA VAL A 47 1.49 -3.80 -2.50
C VAL A 47 2.68 -3.40 -1.61
N LYS A 48 2.49 -2.33 -0.84
CA LYS A 48 3.44 -1.81 0.14
C LYS A 48 2.79 -1.77 1.50
N LEU A 49 3.44 -2.30 2.53
CA LEU A 49 2.99 -2.18 3.92
C LEU A 49 3.87 -1.16 4.66
N VAL A 50 3.25 -0.21 5.35
CA VAL A 50 3.91 0.86 6.11
C VAL A 50 3.29 0.94 7.51
N ASN A 51 4.10 1.18 8.54
CA ASN A 51 3.57 1.49 9.87
C ASN A 51 3.03 2.93 9.90
N ALA A 52 1.94 3.19 10.63
CA ALA A 52 1.33 4.50 10.72
C ALA A 52 2.33 5.58 11.20
N GLY A 53 3.11 5.29 12.23
CA GLY A 53 4.18 6.17 12.72
C GLY A 53 5.30 6.47 11.73
N ASP A 54 5.53 5.59 10.75
CA ASP A 54 6.55 5.77 9.70
C ASP A 54 5.97 6.40 8.41
N TYR A 55 4.64 6.53 8.32
CA TYR A 55 3.98 7.01 7.11
C TYR A 55 4.03 8.54 7.01
N LYS A 56 4.70 9.04 5.96
CA LYS A 56 4.74 10.49 5.69
C LYS A 56 3.43 10.94 5.07
N PHE A 57 2.66 11.79 5.73
CA PHE A 57 1.36 12.24 5.18
C PHE A 57 1.46 12.89 3.78
N LYS A 58 2.58 13.56 3.45
CA LYS A 58 2.78 14.20 2.14
C LYS A 58 2.72 13.25 0.93
N GLN A 59 2.99 11.96 1.08
CA GLN A 59 2.91 11.00 -0.04
C GLN A 59 1.47 10.56 -0.34
N ILE A 60 0.49 10.84 0.54
CA ILE A 60 -0.91 10.42 0.34
C ILE A 60 -1.53 10.96 -0.96
N ALA A 61 -1.09 12.14 -1.42
CA ALA A 61 -1.56 12.72 -2.68
C ALA A 61 -1.10 11.95 -3.93
N SER A 62 -0.07 11.09 -3.80
CA SER A 62 0.42 10.22 -4.87
C SER A 62 -0.09 8.78 -4.78
N GLU A 63 -0.77 8.43 -3.68
CA GLU A 63 -1.35 7.11 -3.49
C GLU A 63 -2.56 6.92 -4.41
N LYS A 64 -2.56 5.86 -5.21
CA LYS A 64 -3.73 5.50 -6.04
C LYS A 64 -4.74 4.63 -5.27
N LEU A 65 -4.25 3.78 -4.38
CA LEU A 65 -5.09 2.95 -3.52
C LEU A 65 -4.45 2.88 -2.13
N LEU A 66 -5.18 3.36 -1.12
CA LEU A 66 -4.74 3.36 0.27
C LEU A 66 -5.69 2.52 1.13
N ILE A 67 -5.14 1.59 1.90
CA ILE A 67 -5.85 0.75 2.87
C ILE A 67 -5.27 1.06 4.24
N VAL A 68 -6.11 1.41 5.22
CA VAL A 68 -5.66 1.64 6.60
C VAL A 68 -6.25 0.56 7.50
N VAL A 69 -5.37 -0.17 8.19
CA VAL A 69 -5.74 -1.21 9.15
C VAL A 69 -5.36 -0.69 10.53
N THR A 70 -6.37 -0.33 11.33
CA THR A 70 -6.18 0.22 12.67
C THR A 70 -6.93 -0.59 13.72
N SER A 71 -6.34 -0.75 14.91
CA SER A 71 -7.02 -1.35 16.08
C SER A 71 -7.55 -0.24 16.98
N THR A 72 -8.85 -0.19 17.23
CA THR A 72 -9.42 0.69 18.25
C THR A 72 -9.20 0.12 19.66
N GLN A 73 -9.13 1.00 20.67
CA GLN A 73 -9.08 0.59 22.08
C GLN A 73 -10.20 1.26 22.89
N GLY A 74 -10.63 0.60 23.98
CA GLY A 74 -11.63 1.13 24.91
C GLY A 74 -13.00 1.38 24.25
N GLU A 75 -13.56 2.58 24.44
CA GLU A 75 -14.84 3.05 23.87
C GLU A 75 -14.70 3.63 22.44
N GLY A 76 -13.58 3.40 21.76
CA GLY A 76 -13.38 3.84 20.37
C GLY A 76 -12.28 4.88 20.16
N GLU A 77 -11.34 5.02 21.10
CA GLU A 77 -10.16 5.84 20.88
C GLU A 77 -9.22 5.17 19.86
N PRO A 78 -8.69 5.93 18.90
CA PRO A 78 -7.70 5.43 17.95
C PRO A 78 -6.39 5.08 18.70
N PRO A 79 -5.63 4.10 18.22
CA PRO A 79 -4.35 3.72 18.82
C PRO A 79 -3.34 4.87 18.65
N GLU A 80 -2.47 5.07 19.64
CA GLU A 80 -1.48 6.16 19.68
C GLU A 80 -0.32 6.03 18.66
N GLU A 81 -0.36 5.05 17.75
CA GLU A 81 0.71 4.75 16.77
C GLU A 81 0.50 5.36 15.37
#